data_AF-A0A6H9LQ51-F1
#
_entry.id   AF-A0A6H9LQ51-F1
#
_cell.length_a   1.000
_cell.length_b   1.000
_cell.length_c   1.000
_cell.angle_alpha   90.00
_cell.angle_beta   90.00
_cell.angle_gamma   90.00
#
_symmetry.space_group_name_H-M   'P 1'
#
loop_
_entity.id
_entity.type
_entity.pdbx_description
1 polymer ?
#
loop_
_entity_poly.entity_id
_entity_poly.type
_entity_poly.pdbx_seq_one_letter_code
_entity_poly.pdbx_strand_id
1 'polypeptide(L)'
;MILSESTELIKQVLPKRWQRLLAFGLLWSVIGLLSAVHWWYFPPGINPYTWWHLVIMKLFIWYSWGIFTLLILSIANRFQISRPVKLWNIISLLLSSLIIISGYLLLYTYLIILGTNSSHIPDVFENMGQFVMSRHSSFYYLAFWATVAFENSVAFYNRYHEQTMKQSELKTKLANAQLE
;
A
#
# COMPACT_ATOMS: atom_id res chain seq x y z
N MET A 1 -7.63 -2.21 -36.66
CA MET A 1 -7.19 -0.82 -36.92
C MET A 1 -7.96 0.19 -36.07
N ILE A 2 -9.28 0.09 -35.94
CA ILE A 2 -10.13 1.03 -35.18
C ILE A 2 -9.91 1.02 -33.64
N LEU A 3 -9.38 -0.08 -33.08
CA LEU A 3 -9.12 -0.19 -31.63
C LEU A 3 -7.84 0.51 -31.15
N SER A 4 -6.88 0.86 -32.04
CA SER A 4 -5.66 1.56 -31.63
C SER A 4 -5.82 3.08 -31.60
N GLU A 5 -6.69 3.65 -32.44
CA GLU A 5 -6.99 5.10 -32.41
C GLU A 5 -7.73 5.51 -31.13
N SER A 6 -8.66 4.68 -30.63
CA SER A 6 -9.40 4.99 -29.39
C SER A 6 -8.52 4.97 -28.15
N THR A 7 -7.45 4.16 -28.14
CA THR A 7 -6.49 4.09 -27.03
C THR A 7 -5.49 5.26 -27.02
N GLU A 8 -5.20 5.85 -28.18
CA GLU A 8 -4.39 7.06 -28.27
C GLU A 8 -5.17 8.33 -27.90
N LEU A 9 -6.46 8.41 -28.27
CA LEU A 9 -7.31 9.55 -27.91
C LEU A 9 -7.55 9.66 -26.39
N ILE A 10 -7.64 8.54 -25.68
CA ILE A 10 -7.77 8.54 -24.20
C ILE A 10 -6.46 9.03 -23.53
N LYS A 11 -5.29 8.80 -24.14
CA LYS A 11 -4.00 9.27 -23.61
C LYS A 11 -3.77 10.77 -23.79
N GLN A 12 -4.38 11.41 -24.80
CA GLN A 12 -4.17 12.82 -25.12
C GLN A 12 -5.02 13.81 -24.31
N VAL A 13 -6.15 13.39 -23.73
CA VAL A 13 -7.12 14.33 -23.13
C VAL A 13 -6.97 14.52 -21.61
N LEU A 14 -6.33 13.58 -20.90
CA LEU A 14 -6.24 13.61 -19.44
C LEU A 14 -4.82 13.91 -18.96
N PRO A 15 -4.61 14.93 -18.09
CA PRO A 15 -3.32 15.19 -17.48
C PRO A 15 -2.82 13.95 -16.75
N LYS A 16 -1.50 13.72 -16.78
CA LYS A 16 -0.82 12.55 -16.17
C LYS A 16 -1.21 12.31 -14.69
N ARG A 17 -1.59 13.37 -13.97
CA ARG A 17 -2.13 13.31 -12.60
C ARG A 17 -3.47 12.59 -12.52
N TRP A 18 -4.40 12.90 -13.42
CA TRP A 18 -5.73 12.27 -13.46
C TRP A 18 -5.66 10.82 -13.90
N GLN A 19 -4.77 10.48 -14.84
CA GLN A 19 -4.53 9.08 -15.21
C GLN A 19 -4.07 8.25 -14.00
N ARG A 20 -3.18 8.80 -13.15
CA ARG A 20 -2.75 8.14 -11.90
C ARG A 20 -3.89 8.00 -10.90
N LEU A 21 -4.71 9.05 -10.73
CA LEU A 21 -5.87 9.01 -9.83
C LEU A 21 -6.92 7.99 -10.30
N LEU A 22 -7.18 7.91 -11.61
CA LEU A 22 -8.09 6.93 -12.20
C LEU A 22 -7.53 5.51 -12.05
N ALA A 23 -6.26 5.29 -12.33
CA ALA A 23 -5.62 3.98 -12.15
C ALA A 23 -5.66 3.55 -10.67
N PHE A 24 -5.37 4.46 -9.75
CA PHE A 24 -5.51 4.24 -8.31
C PHE A 24 -6.96 3.90 -7.96
N GLY A 25 -7.92 4.72 -8.39
CA GLY A 25 -9.34 4.53 -8.15
C GLY A 25 -9.86 3.19 -8.64
N LEU A 26 -9.49 2.79 -9.87
CA LEU A 26 -9.88 1.52 -10.49
C LEU A 26 -9.23 0.33 -9.78
N LEU A 27 -7.93 0.40 -9.48
CA LEU A 27 -7.23 -0.70 -8.83
C LEU A 27 -7.85 -1.01 -7.46
N TRP A 28 -8.08 0.02 -6.63
CA TRP A 28 -8.72 -0.16 -5.32
C TRP A 28 -10.20 -0.54 -5.43
N SER A 29 -10.93 -0.05 -6.44
CA SER A 29 -12.30 -0.49 -6.72
C SER A 29 -12.36 -1.98 -7.01
N VAL A 30 -11.48 -2.50 -7.87
CA VAL A 30 -11.45 -3.92 -8.23
C VAL A 30 -11.18 -4.77 -7.00
N ILE A 31 -10.20 -4.41 -6.17
CA ILE A 31 -9.88 -5.14 -4.93
C ILE A 31 -11.05 -5.10 -3.94
N GLY A 32 -11.69 -3.94 -3.78
CA GLY A 32 -12.84 -3.77 -2.90
C GLY A 32 -14.05 -4.58 -3.34
N LEU A 33 -14.35 -4.59 -4.64
CA LEU A 33 -15.41 -5.41 -5.22
C LEU A 33 -15.12 -6.90 -5.08
N LEU A 34 -13.89 -7.35 -5.39
CA LEU A 34 -13.50 -8.75 -5.19
C LEU A 34 -13.70 -9.19 -3.74
N SER A 35 -13.35 -8.31 -2.80
CA SER A 35 -13.52 -8.56 -1.38
C SER A 35 -14.98 -8.60 -0.96
N ALA A 36 -15.83 -7.76 -1.55
CA ALA A 36 -17.28 -7.81 -1.33
C ALA A 36 -17.88 -9.12 -1.85
N VAL A 37 -17.47 -9.57 -3.04
CA VAL A 37 -17.87 -10.87 -3.60
C VAL A 37 -17.42 -12.01 -2.69
N HIS A 38 -16.16 -12.02 -2.27
CA HIS A 38 -15.64 -13.04 -1.36
C HIS A 38 -16.46 -13.10 -0.05
N TRP A 39 -16.75 -11.95 0.54
CA TRP A 39 -17.55 -11.88 1.78
C TRP A 39 -19.03 -12.24 1.59
N TRP A 40 -19.59 -12.04 0.40
CA TRP A 40 -20.95 -12.44 0.10
C TRP A 40 -21.09 -13.96 0.03
N TYR A 41 -20.16 -14.63 -0.65
CA TYR A 41 -20.19 -16.09 -0.82
C TYR A 41 -19.61 -16.86 0.38
N PHE A 42 -18.64 -16.29 1.09
CA PHE A 42 -17.96 -16.89 2.22
C PHE A 42 -18.07 -16.02 3.48
N PRO A 43 -19.29 -15.74 3.97
CA PRO A 43 -19.45 -14.96 5.18
C PRO A 43 -18.94 -15.78 6.38
N PRO A 44 -18.25 -15.15 7.35
CA PRO A 44 -17.79 -15.84 8.56
C PRO A 44 -18.93 -16.24 9.52
N GLY A 45 -20.19 -16.00 9.16
CA GLY A 45 -21.40 -16.29 9.95
C GLY A 45 -22.66 -15.94 9.17
N ILE A 46 -23.80 -15.77 9.87
CA ILE A 46 -25.02 -15.22 9.26
C ILE A 46 -24.71 -13.81 8.79
N ASN A 47 -24.93 -13.53 7.51
CA ASN A 47 -24.62 -12.24 6.92
C ASN A 47 -25.81 -11.29 7.11
N PRO A 48 -25.75 -10.31 8.04
CA PRO A 48 -26.86 -9.39 8.29
C PRO A 48 -26.94 -8.28 7.23
N TYR A 49 -25.97 -8.22 6.31
CA TYR A 49 -25.80 -7.10 5.39
C TYR A 49 -26.42 -7.37 4.03
N THR A 50 -27.05 -6.33 3.47
CA THR A 50 -27.42 -6.36 2.05
C THR A 50 -26.17 -6.25 1.16
N TRP A 51 -26.27 -6.73 -0.07
CA TRP A 51 -25.19 -6.68 -1.07
C TRP A 51 -24.55 -5.28 -1.19
N TRP A 52 -25.38 -4.24 -1.34
CA TRP A 52 -24.89 -2.87 -1.50
C TRP A 52 -24.17 -2.33 -0.26
N HIS A 53 -24.66 -2.68 0.94
CA HIS A 53 -23.98 -2.30 2.18
C HIS A 53 -22.59 -2.93 2.26
N LEU A 54 -22.44 -4.20 1.88
CA LEU A 54 -21.13 -4.85 1.82
C LEU A 54 -20.19 -4.21 0.81
N VAL A 55 -20.69 -3.93 -0.40
CA VAL A 55 -19.88 -3.29 -1.45
C VAL A 55 -19.34 -1.94 -0.96
N ILE A 56 -20.21 -1.09 -0.43
CA ILE A 56 -19.82 0.24 0.07
C ILE A 56 -18.80 0.09 1.21
N MET A 57 -19.10 -0.75 2.21
CA MET A 57 -18.23 -0.96 3.35
C MET A 57 -16.84 -1.47 2.93
N LYS A 58 -16.78 -2.46 2.04
CA LYS A 58 -15.51 -3.01 1.55
C LYS A 58 -14.75 -2.02 0.70
N LEU A 59 -15.41 -1.23 -0.14
CA LEU A 59 -14.76 -0.16 -0.89
C LEU A 59 -14.11 0.85 0.06
N PHE A 60 -14.83 1.34 1.08
CA PHE A 60 -14.27 2.28 2.06
C PHE A 60 -13.03 1.72 2.77
N ILE A 61 -13.11 0.46 3.23
CA ILE A 61 -11.98 -0.24 3.85
C ILE A 61 -10.77 -0.24 2.90
N TRP A 62 -10.94 -0.66 1.65
CA TRP A 62 -9.83 -0.76 0.70
C TRP A 62 -9.29 0.60 0.25
N TYR A 63 -10.15 1.60 0.09
CA TYR A 63 -9.72 2.97 -0.18
C TYR A 63 -8.91 3.55 0.98
N SER A 64 -9.34 3.31 2.22
CA SER A 64 -8.57 3.73 3.40
C SER A 64 -7.20 3.07 3.42
N TRP A 65 -7.12 1.75 3.17
CA TRP A 65 -5.84 1.06 3.06
C TRP A 65 -4.95 1.62 1.93
N GLY A 66 -5.54 2.01 0.80
CA GLY A 66 -4.82 2.66 -0.28
C GLY A 66 -4.18 3.99 0.13
N ILE A 67 -4.88 4.81 0.91
CA ILE A 67 -4.34 6.06 1.47
C ILE A 67 -3.18 5.75 2.44
N PHE A 68 -3.38 4.78 3.33
CA PHE A 68 -2.31 4.33 4.23
C PHE A 68 -1.10 3.78 3.49
N THR A 69 -1.29 3.08 2.36
CA THR A 69 -0.20 2.59 1.53
C THR A 69 0.65 3.74 0.99
N LEU A 70 0.04 4.85 0.55
CA LEU A 70 0.79 6.05 0.13
C LEU A 70 1.61 6.65 1.27
N LEU A 71 1.06 6.66 2.49
CA LEU A 71 1.76 7.11 3.69
C LEU A 71 2.96 6.19 4.00
N ILE A 72 2.77 4.87 3.90
CA ILE A 72 3.82 3.85 4.09
C ILE A 72 4.95 4.06 3.08
N LEU A 73 4.61 4.27 1.80
CA LEU A 73 5.60 4.53 0.75
C LEU A 73 6.40 5.81 1.01
N SER A 74 5.76 6.87 1.48
CA SER A 74 6.43 8.12 1.87
C SER A 74 7.44 7.89 3.01
N ILE A 75 7.04 7.12 4.03
CA ILE A 75 7.89 6.78 5.17
C ILE A 75 9.05 5.86 4.76
N ALA A 76 8.78 4.86 3.93
CA ALA A 76 9.80 3.96 3.38
C ALA A 76 10.87 4.74 2.59
N ASN A 77 10.43 5.73 1.80
CA ASN A 77 11.33 6.61 1.05
C ASN A 77 12.12 7.56 1.95
N ARG A 78 11.54 8.03 3.07
CA ARG A 78 12.22 8.89 4.03
C ARG A 78 13.27 8.12 4.86
N PHE A 79 12.94 6.91 5.30
CA PHE A 79 13.80 6.08 6.15
C PHE A 79 14.39 4.92 5.36
N GLN A 80 15.30 5.24 4.46
CA GLN A 80 15.98 4.22 3.66
C GLN A 80 16.96 3.40 4.50
N ILE A 81 16.96 2.09 4.25
CA ILE A 81 17.89 1.10 4.78
C ILE A 81 19.09 1.03 3.82
N SER A 82 19.78 2.16 3.63
CA SER A 82 21.02 2.21 2.85
C SER A 82 22.24 1.99 3.74
N ARG A 83 23.30 1.35 3.23
CA ARG A 83 24.57 1.23 3.94
C ARG A 83 25.29 2.60 3.99
N PRO A 84 25.85 3.02 5.14
CA PRO A 84 25.79 2.35 6.45
C PRO A 84 24.39 2.45 7.07
N VAL A 85 23.89 1.32 7.58
CA VAL A 85 22.54 1.25 8.15
C VAL A 85 22.51 2.05 9.44
N LYS A 86 21.69 3.10 9.47
CA LYS A 86 21.50 3.92 10.68
C LYS A 86 20.47 3.23 11.57
N LEU A 87 20.86 2.85 12.79
CA LEU A 87 19.97 2.22 13.78
C LEU A 87 18.68 3.04 13.98
N TRP A 88 18.79 4.38 13.97
CA TRP A 88 17.65 5.28 14.05
C TRP A 88 16.61 5.08 12.94
N ASN A 89 17.03 4.76 11.71
CA ASN A 89 16.08 4.51 10.62
C ASN A 89 15.27 3.23 10.88
N ILE A 90 15.91 2.19 11.42
CA ILE A 90 15.23 0.92 11.77
C ILE A 90 14.22 1.18 12.89
N ILE A 91 14.63 1.89 13.94
CA ILE A 91 13.75 2.24 15.07
C ILE A 91 12.57 3.09 14.58
N SER A 92 12.81 4.10 13.74
CA SER A 92 11.73 4.91 13.16
C SER A 92 10.78 4.09 12.29
N LEU A 93 11.27 3.12 11.51
CA LEU A 93 10.41 2.23 10.73
C LEU A 93 9.57 1.31 11.62
N LEU A 94 10.16 0.75 12.68
CA LEU A 94 9.43 -0.06 13.66
C LEU A 94 8.32 0.75 14.35
N LEU A 95 8.63 1.94 14.87
CA LEU A 95 7.65 2.83 15.48
C LEU A 95 6.57 3.25 14.47
N SER A 96 6.96 3.58 13.24
CA SER A 96 6.01 3.95 12.18
C SER A 96 5.08 2.78 11.85
N SER A 97 5.60 1.55 11.77
CA SER A 97 4.78 0.36 11.54
C SER A 97 3.75 0.17 12.64
N LEU A 98 4.15 0.32 13.90
CA LEU A 98 3.28 0.19 15.05
C LEU A 98 2.16 1.25 15.01
N ILE A 99 2.51 2.52 14.80
CA ILE A 99 1.55 3.63 14.79
C ILE A 99 0.57 3.50 13.62
N ILE A 100 1.08 3.26 12.42
CA ILE A 100 0.26 3.19 11.20
C ILE A 100 -0.68 2.01 11.25
N ILE A 101 -0.18 0.83 11.59
CA ILE A 101 -1.00 -0.38 11.57
C ILE A 101 -2.01 -0.34 12.70
N SER A 102 -1.62 0.11 13.90
CA SER A 102 -2.58 0.28 15.00
C SER A 102 -3.66 1.30 14.63
N GLY A 103 -3.28 2.45 14.06
CA GLY A 103 -4.24 3.46 13.60
C GLY A 103 -5.19 2.93 12.52
N TYR A 104 -4.67 2.17 11.56
CA TYR A 104 -5.48 1.55 10.52
C TYR A 104 -6.41 0.46 11.09
N LEU A 105 -5.94 -0.39 12.01
CA LEU A 105 -6.79 -1.43 12.61
C LEU A 105 -7.91 -0.82 13.46
N LEU A 106 -7.65 0.28 14.16
CA LEU A 106 -8.68 1.04 14.87
C LEU A 106 -9.71 1.61 13.90
N LEU A 107 -9.27 2.22 12.80
CA LEU A 107 -10.17 2.72 11.76
C LEU A 107 -10.99 1.59 11.12
N TYR A 108 -10.35 0.46 10.81
CA TYR A 108 -11.00 -0.72 10.24
C TYR A 108 -12.09 -1.26 11.18
N THR A 109 -11.78 -1.38 12.47
CA THR A 109 -12.72 -1.81 13.51
C THR A 109 -13.89 -0.84 13.61
N TYR A 110 -13.62 0.46 13.61
CA TYR A 110 -14.63 1.51 13.63
C TYR A 110 -15.57 1.45 12.41
N LEU A 111 -15.02 1.25 11.20
CA LEU A 111 -15.81 1.12 9.98
C LEU A 111 -16.72 -0.11 9.99
N ILE A 112 -16.28 -1.22 10.58
CA ILE A 112 -17.12 -2.42 10.73
C ILE A 112 -18.28 -2.15 11.69
N ILE A 113 -18.02 -1.50 12.83
CA ILE A 113 -19.05 -1.22 13.85
C ILE A 113 -20.08 -0.24 13.32
N LEU A 114 -19.65 0.77 12.56
CA LEU A 114 -20.58 1.65 11.85
C LEU A 114 -21.49 0.86 10.90
N GLY A 115 -20.98 -0.21 10.29
CA GLY A 115 -21.78 -1.11 9.46
C GLY A 115 -22.81 -1.93 10.26
N THR A 116 -22.50 -2.36 11.49
CA THR A 116 -23.33 -3.29 12.27
C THR A 116 -24.57 -2.65 12.94
N ASN A 117 -24.73 -1.31 12.91
CA ASN A 117 -25.85 -0.60 13.57
C ASN A 117 -26.10 -1.04 15.03
N SER A 118 -25.05 -1.41 15.76
CA SER A 118 -25.19 -1.97 17.11
C SER A 118 -25.30 -0.89 18.18
N SER A 119 -26.31 -0.98 19.05
CA SER A 119 -26.59 -0.03 20.14
C SER A 119 -25.62 -0.10 21.32
N HIS A 120 -24.81 -1.17 21.43
CA HIS A 120 -23.79 -1.36 22.47
C HIS A 120 -22.38 -1.19 21.90
N ILE A 121 -22.02 0.06 21.59
CA ILE A 121 -20.75 0.40 20.91
C ILE A 121 -19.50 -0.02 21.71
N PRO A 122 -19.41 0.16 23.05
CA PRO A 122 -18.17 -0.15 23.79
C PRO A 122 -17.83 -1.65 23.78
N ASP A 123 -18.80 -2.51 24.12
CA ASP A 123 -18.58 -3.97 24.20
C ASP A 123 -18.34 -4.59 22.82
N VAL A 124 -19.01 -4.07 21.78
CA VAL A 124 -18.78 -4.51 20.41
C VAL A 124 -17.42 -4.02 19.91
N PHE A 125 -16.96 -2.84 20.31
CA PHE A 125 -15.64 -2.33 19.95
C PHE A 125 -14.50 -3.16 20.54
N GLU A 126 -14.59 -3.55 21.80
CA GLU A 126 -13.57 -4.38 22.44
C GLU A 126 -13.50 -5.77 21.78
N ASN A 127 -14.65 -6.44 21.63
CA ASN A 127 -14.72 -7.77 21.04
C ASN A 127 -14.30 -7.77 19.56
N MET A 128 -14.79 -6.82 18.78
CA MET A 128 -14.44 -6.71 17.35
C MET A 128 -13.00 -6.24 17.17
N GLY A 129 -12.51 -5.35 18.03
CA GLY A 129 -11.12 -4.90 18.05
C GLY A 129 -10.16 -6.04 18.33
N GLN A 130 -10.43 -6.87 19.35
CA GLN A 130 -9.63 -8.07 19.63
C GLN A 130 -9.68 -9.07 18.46
N PHE A 131 -10.84 -9.27 17.85
CA PHE A 131 -10.99 -10.15 16.69
C PHE A 131 -10.17 -9.66 15.48
N VAL A 132 -10.29 -8.37 15.14
CA VAL A 132 -9.55 -7.75 14.04
C VAL A 132 -8.04 -7.77 14.32
N MET A 133 -7.65 -7.41 15.54
CA MET A 133 -6.24 -7.39 15.95
C MET A 133 -5.63 -8.79 15.89
N SER A 134 -6.30 -9.82 16.43
CA SER A 134 -5.77 -11.19 16.41
C SER A 134 -5.70 -11.78 15.01
N ARG A 135 -6.71 -11.52 14.15
CA ARG A 135 -6.85 -12.22 12.87
C ARG A 135 -6.26 -11.48 11.68
N HIS A 136 -6.10 -10.17 11.75
CA HIS A 136 -5.68 -9.37 10.60
C HIS A 136 -4.38 -8.61 10.83
N SER A 137 -3.93 -8.43 12.08
CA SER A 137 -2.70 -7.68 12.36
C SER A 137 -1.50 -8.25 11.60
N SER A 138 -1.26 -9.56 11.67
CA SER A 138 -0.10 -10.20 11.04
C SER A 138 -0.05 -9.93 9.53
N PHE A 139 -1.20 -9.96 8.86
CA PHE A 139 -1.29 -9.65 7.43
C PHE A 139 -0.88 -8.20 7.13
N TYR A 140 -1.39 -7.23 7.90
CA TYR A 140 -1.06 -5.81 7.68
C TYR A 140 0.37 -5.47 8.08
N TYR A 141 0.94 -6.10 9.11
CA TYR A 141 2.36 -6.01 9.44
C TYR A 141 3.24 -6.56 8.31
N LEU A 142 2.89 -7.72 7.77
CA LEU A 142 3.61 -8.29 6.62
C LEU A 142 3.50 -7.40 5.39
N ALA A 143 2.31 -6.87 5.10
CA ALA A 143 2.10 -5.95 3.97
C ALA A 143 2.92 -4.67 4.10
N PHE A 144 3.00 -4.09 5.31
CA PHE A 144 3.84 -2.94 5.60
C PHE A 144 5.31 -3.24 5.31
N TRP A 145 5.85 -4.31 5.92
CA TRP A 145 7.27 -4.65 5.78
C TRP A 145 7.63 -5.09 4.35
N ALA A 146 6.73 -5.78 3.66
CA ALA A 146 6.90 -6.11 2.25
C ALA A 146 6.99 -4.85 1.37
N THR A 147 6.13 -3.86 1.64
CA THR A 147 6.16 -2.58 0.92
C THR A 147 7.47 -1.83 1.18
N VAL A 148 7.90 -1.75 2.44
CA VAL A 148 9.19 -1.13 2.82
C VAL A 148 10.37 -1.85 2.17
N ALA A 149 10.37 -3.18 2.18
CA ALA A 149 11.42 -4.00 1.57
C ALA A 149 11.49 -3.80 0.05
N PHE A 150 10.34 -3.73 -0.62
CA PHE A 150 10.26 -3.48 -2.05
C PHE A 150 10.88 -2.13 -2.42
N GLU A 151 10.44 -1.05 -1.77
CA GLU A 151 10.98 0.31 -2.02
C GLU A 151 12.49 0.38 -1.78
N ASN A 152 12.97 -0.22 -0.69
CA ASN A 152 14.40 -0.24 -0.39
C ASN A 152 15.20 -1.09 -1.38
N SER A 153 14.63 -2.18 -1.89
CA SER A 153 15.28 -3.04 -2.89
C SER A 153 15.43 -2.31 -4.23
N VAL A 154 14.39 -1.61 -4.67
CA VAL A 154 14.43 -0.79 -5.89
C VAL A 154 15.47 0.34 -5.74
N ALA A 155 15.45 1.05 -4.61
CA ALA A 155 16.42 2.11 -4.36
C ALA A 155 17.86 1.59 -4.30
N PHE A 156 18.07 0.39 -3.73
CA PHE A 156 19.38 -0.25 -3.70
C PHE A 156 19.86 -0.63 -5.10
N TYR A 157 18.99 -1.23 -5.92
CA TYR A 157 19.30 -1.62 -7.30
C TYR A 157 19.73 -0.41 -8.15
N ASN A 158 18.98 0.70 -8.07
CA ASN A 158 19.30 1.91 -8.82
C ASN A 158 20.68 2.47 -8.43
N ARG A 159 21.00 2.53 -7.13
CA ARG A 159 22.32 2.99 -6.66
C ARG A 159 23.45 2.07 -7.11
N TYR A 160 23.23 0.76 -7.06
CA TYR A 160 24.22 -0.20 -7.52
C TYR A 160 24.54 0.02 -9.00
N HIS A 161 23.51 0.19 -9.83
CA HIS A 161 23.68 0.43 -11.26
C HIS A 161 24.41 1.74 -11.55
N GLU A 162 24.06 2.83 -10.86
CA GLU A 162 24.76 4.11 -10.98
C GLU A 162 26.24 4.03 -10.58
N GLN A 163 26.57 3.24 -9.55
CA GLN A 163 27.94 3.04 -9.10
C GLN A 163 28.76 2.24 -10.13
N THR A 164 28.17 1.20 -10.73
CA THR A 164 28.84 0.43 -11.78
C THR A 164 29.16 1.29 -13.00
N MET A 165 28.23 2.15 -13.42
CA MET A 165 28.43 3.07 -14.55
C MET A 165 29.58 4.05 -14.28
N LYS A 166 29.61 4.66 -13.09
CA LYS A 166 30.69 5.58 -12.69
C LYS A 166 32.06 4.89 -12.61
N GLN A 167 32.11 3.64 -12.15
CA GLN A 167 33.36 2.88 -12.12
C GLN A 167 33.88 2.55 -13.53
N SER A 168 32.98 2.27 -14.48
CA SER A 168 33.35 2.06 -15.88
C SER A 168 33.96 3.32 -16.49
N GLU A 169 33.33 4.48 -16.29
CA GLU A 169 33.85 5.76 -16.78
C GLU A 169 35.24 6.09 -16.23
N LEU A 170 35.49 5.82 -14.93
CA LEU A 170 36.79 6.06 -14.31
C LEU A 170 37.88 5.15 -14.88
N LYS A 171 37.57 3.88 -15.17
CA LYS A 171 38.52 2.97 -15.83
C LYS A 171 38.88 3.44 -17.24
N THR A 172 37.90 3.92 -18.00
CA THR A 172 38.15 4.47 -19.35
C THR A 172 39.01 5.72 -19.30
N LYS A 173 38.75 6.64 -18.35
CA LYS A 173 39.59 7.84 -18.16
C LYS A 173 41.03 7.52 -17.78
N LEU A 174 41.23 6.53 -16.90
CA LEU A 174 42.58 6.09 -16.52
C LEU A 174 43.30 5.38 -17.67
N ALA A 175 42.61 4.55 -18.46
CA ALA A 175 43.19 3.91 -19.64
C ALA A 175 43.63 4.94 -20.69
N ASN A 176 42.82 5.97 -20.94
CA ASN A 176 43.17 7.04 -21.87
C ASN A 176 44.35 7.90 -21.34
N ALA A 177 44.39 8.19 -20.04
CA ALA A 177 45.49 8.96 -19.44
C ALA A 177 46.84 8.20 -19.36
N GLN A 178 46.84 6.88 -19.55
CA GLN A 178 48.07 6.07 -19.63
C GLN A 178 48.59 5.91 -21.06
N LEU A 179 47.80 6.27 -22.07
CA LEU A 179 48.16 6.21 -23.48
C LEU A 179 48.70 7.56 -24.02
N GLU A 180 48.54 8.63 -23.26
CA GLU A 180 49.21 9.94 -23.44
C GLU A 180 50.54 9.98 -22.69
#